data_AF-A0AAV6KWC5-F1
#
_entry.id   AF-A0AAV6KWC5-F1
#
_cell.length_a   1.000
_cell.length_b   1.000
_cell.length_c   1.000
_cell.angle_alpha   90.00
_cell.angle_beta   90.00
_cell.angle_gamma   90.00
#
_symmetry.space_group_name_H-M   'P 1'
#
loop_
_entity.id
_entity.type
_entity.pdbx_description
1 polymer ?
#
loop_
_entity_poly.entity_id
_entity_poly.type
_entity_poly.pdbx_seq_one_letter_code
_entity_poly.pdbx_strand_id
1 'polypeptide(L)'
;MMKASELSVLCDVDIGLFIFTGRGRLHEFFGGDRYRRFIPSKSPHIPTFFSARIFFARFRSLDFGERNGYLKGAVTEIIHDPGRGAPLTRVTFRHPFRFKHQKELMVAAEGMYMGQFIFCGKKANLMVGNVLPLRSIPEGGVVCKFEHHVGDRGVLARASGDYAIVISHNPDNDTSRIKLSSGAKKIVPSGCRAMIGQVAGGGRTEKPLLKAGNAYHNYRVKRNCCPKVRGVAMNQVEHPHGGGNHRHIGHAGTVRRDAPPGQKVGLIAARRTGCLRGQAAATAAKADKMSLFIL
;
A
#
# COMPACT_ATOMS: atom_id res chain seq x y z
N MET A 1 -10.66 -10.80 0.89
CA MET A 1 -11.55 -10.02 1.78
C MET A 1 -10.66 -9.37 2.84
N MET A 2 -10.37 -8.08 2.69
CA MET A 2 -9.33 -7.34 3.44
C MET A 2 -9.95 -6.62 4.66
N LYS A 3 -9.28 -6.68 5.83
CA LYS A 3 -9.74 -6.17 7.14
C LYS A 3 -9.37 -4.69 7.30
N ALA A 4 -10.14 -3.94 8.10
CA ALA A 4 -9.97 -2.50 8.33
C ALA A 4 -8.60 -2.06 8.90
N SER A 5 -7.79 -2.99 9.42
CA SER A 5 -6.39 -2.72 9.81
C SER A 5 -5.44 -2.53 8.61
N GLU A 6 -5.87 -2.82 7.39
CA GLU A 6 -5.09 -2.57 6.17
C GLU A 6 -5.13 -1.11 5.72
N LEU A 7 -6.03 -0.28 6.29
CA LEU A 7 -6.20 1.13 5.91
C LEU A 7 -5.20 2.11 6.56
N SER A 8 -4.53 1.73 7.66
CA SER A 8 -3.53 2.59 8.31
C SER A 8 -2.15 2.54 7.65
N VAL A 9 -1.82 1.44 6.96
CA VAL A 9 -0.59 1.28 6.15
C VAL A 9 -0.75 1.91 4.75
N LEU A 10 -1.99 2.24 4.36
CA LEU A 10 -2.39 2.86 3.08
C LEU A 10 -2.14 4.38 3.00
N CYS A 11 -1.19 4.91 3.78
CA CYS A 11 -0.79 6.33 3.75
C CYS A 11 0.49 6.59 2.92
N ASP A 12 0.89 5.65 2.06
CA ASP A 12 1.72 5.91 0.89
C ASP A 12 0.81 6.03 -0.35
N VAL A 13 0.92 7.18 -1.02
CA VAL A 13 -0.11 7.83 -1.84
C VAL A 13 -0.29 7.19 -3.23
N ASP A 14 -0.22 5.86 -3.32
CA ASP A 14 -0.01 5.15 -4.60
C ASP A 14 -1.16 4.23 -5.03
N ILE A 15 -2.35 4.41 -4.46
CA ILE A 15 -3.54 3.66 -4.87
C ILE A 15 -4.68 4.66 -5.09
N GLY A 16 -5.00 4.90 -6.37
CA GLY A 16 -6.33 5.35 -6.74
C GLY A 16 -7.33 4.36 -6.14
N LEU A 17 -8.30 4.87 -5.40
CA LEU A 17 -9.30 4.09 -4.66
C LEU A 17 -10.17 3.29 -5.65
N PHE A 18 -9.71 2.11 -6.08
CA PHE A 18 -10.54 1.13 -6.78
C PHE A 18 -11.36 0.38 -5.74
N ILE A 19 -12.61 0.80 -5.57
CA ILE A 19 -13.61 0.03 -4.82
C ILE A 19 -14.08 -1.09 -5.76
N PHE A 20 -13.61 -2.32 -5.53
CA PHE A 20 -14.22 -3.50 -6.15
C PHE A 20 -15.63 -3.69 -5.56
N THR A 21 -16.66 -3.27 -6.28
CA THR A 21 -18.02 -3.78 -6.07
C THR A 21 -18.11 -5.17 -6.72
N GLY A 22 -18.73 -6.12 -6.02
CA GLY A 22 -18.69 -7.55 -6.34
C GLY A 22 -19.47 -8.00 -7.58
N ARG A 23 -19.51 -7.22 -8.66
CA ARG A 23 -20.03 -7.63 -9.97
C ARG A 23 -19.16 -7.02 -11.07
N GLY A 24 -18.46 -7.86 -11.83
CA GLY A 24 -17.51 -7.46 -12.86
C GLY A 24 -18.15 -6.78 -14.08
N ARG A 25 -18.41 -5.47 -13.99
CA ARG A 25 -18.63 -4.59 -15.15
C ARG A 25 -18.05 -3.20 -14.88
N LEU A 26 -17.18 -2.75 -15.79
CA LEU A 26 -16.72 -1.37 -15.92
C LEU A 26 -17.86 -0.56 -16.55
N HIS A 27 -18.37 0.46 -15.86
CA HIS A 27 -19.19 1.49 -16.49
C HIS A 27 -18.67 2.86 -16.04
N GLU A 28 -18.16 3.62 -17.01
CA GLU A 28 -18.04 5.07 -16.92
C GLU A 28 -19.43 5.68 -16.99
N PHE A 29 -19.76 6.59 -16.08
CA PHE A 29 -20.92 7.47 -16.24
C PHE A 29 -20.48 8.92 -15.99
N PHE A 30 -20.51 9.69 -17.07
CA PHE A 30 -20.54 11.15 -17.09
C PHE A 30 -21.94 11.65 -16.70
N GLY A 31 -22.00 12.75 -15.94
CA GLY A 31 -23.12 13.69 -15.98
C GLY A 31 -23.97 13.84 -14.71
N GLY A 32 -24.19 15.10 -14.31
CA GLY A 32 -25.53 15.57 -13.95
C GLY A 32 -25.92 15.71 -12.48
N ASP A 33 -25.43 16.79 -11.85
CA ASP A 33 -26.19 17.79 -11.10
C ASP A 33 -27.08 17.48 -9.85
N ARG A 34 -26.99 18.44 -8.92
CA ARG A 34 -27.93 18.81 -7.83
C ARG A 34 -28.24 17.79 -6.73
N TYR A 35 -27.52 17.87 -5.61
CA TYR A 35 -28.07 18.12 -4.26
C TYR A 35 -26.90 18.29 -3.27
N ARG A 36 -26.80 19.49 -2.67
CA ARG A 36 -25.72 19.89 -1.76
C ARG A 36 -26.06 19.52 -0.32
N ARG A 37 -25.01 19.12 0.42
CA ARG A 37 -24.81 19.08 1.90
C ARG A 37 -25.10 17.74 2.59
N PHE A 38 -24.05 16.91 2.75
CA PHE A 38 -23.81 16.07 3.94
C PHE A 38 -22.32 15.64 3.94
N ILE A 39 -21.60 15.81 5.06
CA ILE A 39 -20.20 15.36 5.20
C ILE A 39 -20.21 14.11 6.08
N PRO A 40 -20.43 12.97 5.42
CA PRO A 40 -19.35 12.02 5.16
C PRO A 40 -19.36 11.49 3.72
N SER A 41 -20.16 12.11 2.82
CA SER A 41 -20.16 11.83 1.38
C SER A 41 -19.30 12.80 0.56
N LYS A 42 -18.72 13.85 1.16
CA LYS A 42 -17.62 14.65 0.55
C LYS A 42 -16.29 13.88 0.52
N SER A 43 -16.28 12.73 -0.15
CA SER A 43 -15.05 12.07 -0.60
C SER A 43 -14.98 11.81 -2.12
N PRO A 44 -15.64 12.58 -3.00
CA PRO A 44 -15.15 12.71 -4.37
C PRO A 44 -14.50 14.10 -4.49
N HIS A 45 -13.21 14.14 -4.83
CA HIS A 45 -12.43 15.36 -5.10
C HIS A 45 -11.94 16.17 -3.88
N ILE A 46 -11.26 15.56 -2.91
CA ILE A 46 -10.16 16.29 -2.26
C ILE A 46 -8.96 16.06 -3.17
N PRO A 47 -8.54 17.03 -4.01
CA PRO A 47 -7.34 16.85 -4.81
C PRO A 47 -6.19 16.58 -3.85
N THR A 48 -5.46 15.48 -4.08
CA THR A 48 -4.13 15.34 -3.50
C THR A 48 -3.27 16.48 -4.05
N PHE A 49 -2.39 17.05 -3.23
CA PHE A 49 -1.45 18.06 -3.71
C PHE A 49 -0.45 17.38 -4.68
N PHE A 50 -0.83 17.29 -5.95
CA PHE A 50 -0.03 16.65 -7.00
C PHE A 50 1.18 17.48 -7.42
N SER A 51 1.21 18.77 -7.06
CA SER A 51 2.19 19.75 -7.53
C SER A 51 3.65 19.39 -7.25
N ALA A 52 3.94 18.44 -6.36
CA ALA A 52 5.31 18.05 -5.99
C ALA A 52 5.61 16.54 -6.19
N ARG A 53 4.70 15.76 -6.80
CA ARG A 53 4.97 14.34 -7.05
C ARG A 53 5.96 14.22 -8.20
N ILE A 54 7.06 13.52 -7.95
CA ILE A 54 8.10 13.35 -8.97
C ILE A 54 7.56 12.40 -10.04
N PHE A 55 7.21 11.15 -9.74
CA PHE A 55 6.57 10.22 -10.70
C PHE A 55 6.05 8.95 -9.99
N PHE A 56 5.32 8.09 -10.72
CA PHE A 56 4.83 6.80 -10.20
C PHE A 56 5.95 5.77 -10.02
N ALA A 57 6.11 5.24 -8.81
CA ALA A 57 7.09 4.21 -8.51
C ALA A 57 6.60 2.82 -8.96
N ARG A 58 7.05 2.36 -10.13
CA ARG A 58 6.59 1.10 -10.78
C ARG A 58 7.77 0.26 -11.25
N PHE A 59 7.55 -1.03 -11.50
CA PHE A 59 8.50 -1.80 -12.29
C PHE A 59 8.41 -1.41 -13.76
N ARG A 60 9.44 -1.80 -14.51
CA ARG A 60 9.45 -1.71 -15.96
C ARG A 60 8.30 -2.53 -16.56
N SER A 61 7.94 -2.22 -17.80
CA SER A 61 7.06 -3.07 -18.59
C SER A 61 7.61 -4.50 -18.67
N LEU A 62 6.71 -5.48 -18.60
CA LEU A 62 7.07 -6.88 -18.72
C LEU A 62 7.32 -7.23 -20.19
N ASP A 63 8.57 -7.03 -20.63
CA ASP A 63 9.00 -7.31 -21.99
C ASP A 63 9.59 -8.73 -22.13
N PHE A 64 9.84 -9.16 -23.37
CA PHE A 64 10.47 -10.45 -23.69
C PHE A 64 11.81 -10.68 -22.96
N GLY A 65 12.64 -9.64 -22.85
CA GLY A 65 13.93 -9.70 -22.17
C GLY A 65 13.83 -10.09 -20.69
N GLU A 66 12.78 -9.66 -19.98
CA GLU A 66 12.58 -10.03 -18.57
C GLU A 66 11.90 -11.39 -18.40
N ARG A 67 11.04 -11.78 -19.35
CA ARG A 67 10.36 -13.09 -19.32
C ARG A 67 11.33 -14.26 -19.49
N ASN A 68 12.26 -14.12 -20.44
CA ASN A 68 13.15 -15.22 -20.85
C ASN A 68 14.60 -15.08 -20.36
N GLY A 69 15.04 -13.85 -20.08
CA GLY A 69 16.42 -13.55 -19.70
C GLY A 69 16.50 -12.67 -18.45
N TYR A 70 17.45 -11.74 -18.49
CA TYR A 70 17.56 -10.65 -17.52
C TYR A 70 17.98 -9.37 -18.25
N LEU A 71 17.62 -8.23 -17.67
CA LEU A 71 18.06 -6.91 -18.11
C LEU A 71 18.91 -6.28 -17.01
N LYS A 72 20.05 -5.70 -17.40
CA LYS A 72 20.93 -4.95 -16.50
C LYS A 72 20.50 -3.48 -16.47
N GLY A 73 20.25 -2.96 -15.28
CA GLY A 73 20.03 -1.54 -15.01
C GLY A 73 21.08 -1.01 -14.04
N ALA A 74 21.42 0.27 -14.15
CA ALA A 74 22.29 0.94 -13.19
C ALA A 74 21.47 1.92 -12.34
N VAL A 75 21.67 1.91 -11.03
CA VAL A 75 21.12 2.91 -10.13
C VAL A 75 21.84 4.23 -10.38
N THR A 76 21.11 5.23 -10.88
CA THR A 76 21.68 6.57 -11.09
C THR A 76 21.60 7.42 -9.84
N GLU A 77 20.44 7.45 -9.20
CA GLU A 77 20.13 8.37 -8.10
C GLU A 77 19.14 7.73 -7.14
N ILE A 78 19.25 8.07 -5.85
CA ILE A 78 18.26 7.74 -4.81
C ILE A 78 17.61 9.07 -4.39
N ILE A 79 16.30 9.16 -4.55
CA ILE A 79 15.52 10.41 -4.49
C ILE A 79 14.48 10.29 -3.36
N HIS A 80 14.30 11.37 -2.61
CA HIS A 80 13.17 11.50 -1.70
C HIS A 80 11.95 12.09 -2.43
N ASP A 81 10.85 11.34 -2.51
CA ASP A 81 9.58 11.80 -3.08
C ASP A 81 8.72 12.45 -2.00
N PRO A 82 8.36 13.74 -2.13
CA PRO A 82 7.52 14.42 -1.15
C PRO A 82 6.18 13.68 -0.94
N GLY A 83 5.92 13.26 0.29
CA GLY A 83 4.71 12.52 0.66
C GLY A 83 4.85 11.01 0.69
N ARG A 84 6.03 10.47 0.34
CA ARG A 84 6.40 9.06 0.53
C ARG A 84 7.37 8.90 1.70
N GLY A 85 7.17 7.85 2.50
CA GLY A 85 8.14 7.47 3.53
C GLY A 85 9.37 6.76 2.95
N ALA A 86 9.14 5.90 1.97
CA ALA A 86 10.19 5.13 1.29
C ALA A 86 10.94 5.99 0.26
N PRO A 87 12.28 5.88 0.16
CA PRO A 87 13.03 6.52 -0.91
C PRO A 87 12.76 5.83 -2.25
N LEU A 88 12.86 6.61 -3.33
CA LEU A 88 12.78 6.12 -4.69
C LEU A 88 14.18 5.96 -5.27
N THR A 89 14.33 5.03 -6.20
CA THR A 89 15.57 4.80 -6.93
C THR A 89 15.32 5.02 -8.41
N ARG A 90 16.12 5.87 -9.05
CA ARG A 90 16.10 6.05 -10.50
C ARG A 90 17.07 5.08 -11.15
N VAL A 91 16.52 4.09 -11.84
CA VAL A 91 17.27 3.03 -12.51
C VAL A 91 17.29 3.31 -14.01
N THR A 92 18.48 3.33 -14.60
CA THR A 92 18.65 3.50 -16.04
C THR A 92 18.92 2.15 -16.69
N PHE A 93 17.99 1.74 -17.55
CA PHE A 93 18.09 0.54 -18.37
C PHE A 93 18.46 0.90 -19.82
N ARG A 94 19.07 -0.03 -20.54
CA ARG A 94 19.20 0.07 -21.99
C ARG A 94 17.91 -0.41 -22.65
N HIS A 95 17.38 0.35 -23.60
CA HIS A 95 16.19 -0.07 -24.33
C HIS A 95 16.51 -1.31 -25.19
N PRO A 96 15.65 -2.36 -25.19
CA PRO A 96 15.94 -3.59 -25.91
C PRO A 96 15.97 -3.42 -27.44
N PHE A 97 15.04 -2.62 -28.00
CA PHE A 97 14.88 -2.48 -29.46
C PHE A 97 15.47 -1.21 -30.09
N ARG A 98 15.83 -0.19 -29.30
CA ARG A 98 16.21 1.14 -29.80
C ARG A 98 17.50 1.58 -29.12
N PHE A 99 18.28 2.43 -29.78
CA PHE A 99 19.46 3.05 -29.18
C PHE A 99 19.06 4.21 -28.26
N LYS A 100 18.40 3.88 -27.14
CA LYS A 100 17.92 4.83 -26.12
C LYS A 100 18.07 4.24 -24.72
N HIS A 101 18.22 5.09 -23.72
CA HIS A 101 18.11 4.70 -22.31
C HIS A 101 16.68 4.87 -21.80
N GLN A 102 16.16 3.84 -21.11
CA GLN A 102 14.89 3.89 -20.39
C GLN A 102 15.19 4.19 -18.91
N LYS A 103 14.72 5.34 -18.42
CA LYS A 103 14.82 5.71 -17.00
C LYS A 103 13.53 5.31 -16.32
N GLU A 104 13.63 4.45 -15.31
CA GLU A 104 12.50 3.96 -14.53
C GLU A 104 12.68 4.35 -13.06
N LEU A 105 11.56 4.63 -12.39
CA LEU A 105 11.55 4.97 -10.98
C LEU A 105 10.98 3.81 -10.17
N MET A 106 11.83 3.24 -9.32
CA MET A 106 11.51 2.10 -8.49
C MET A 106 11.49 2.50 -7.01
N VAL A 107 10.88 1.67 -6.16
CA VAL A 107 11.03 1.85 -4.72
C VAL A 107 12.37 1.26 -4.34
N ALA A 108 13.13 1.92 -3.48
CA ALA A 108 14.41 1.42 -3.02
C ALA A 108 14.21 0.26 -2.04
N ALA A 109 14.93 -0.84 -2.25
CA ALA A 109 15.18 -1.82 -1.21
C ALA A 109 16.26 -1.29 -0.26
N GLU A 110 16.20 -1.73 0.99
CA GLU A 110 17.25 -1.45 1.96
C GLU A 110 18.60 -2.01 1.50
N GLY A 111 19.67 -1.25 1.69
CA GLY A 111 21.02 -1.62 1.22
C GLY A 111 21.31 -1.29 -0.25
N MET A 112 20.37 -0.72 -1.00
CA MET A 112 20.65 -0.23 -2.35
C MET A 112 21.51 1.05 -2.33
N TYR A 113 22.45 1.16 -3.27
CA TYR A 113 23.38 2.28 -3.36
C TYR A 113 23.50 2.82 -4.80
N MET A 114 24.03 4.04 -4.95
CA MET A 114 24.23 4.67 -6.26
C MET A 114 25.33 3.96 -7.05
N GLY A 115 25.11 3.73 -8.34
CA GLY A 115 26.01 2.95 -9.20
C GLY A 115 25.82 1.43 -9.11
N GLN A 116 24.98 0.93 -8.21
CA GLN A 116 24.67 -0.50 -8.12
C GLN A 116 24.03 -1.00 -9.42
N PHE A 117 24.42 -2.21 -9.86
CA PHE A 117 23.74 -2.90 -10.95
C PHE A 117 22.58 -3.73 -10.43
N ILE A 118 21.40 -3.49 -11.00
CA ILE A 118 20.17 -4.25 -10.75
C ILE A 118 19.92 -5.15 -11.95
N PHE A 119 19.57 -6.40 -11.66
CA PHE A 119 19.17 -7.37 -12.66
C PHE A 119 17.66 -7.65 -12.53
N CYS A 120 16.95 -7.45 -13.63
CA CYS A 120 15.50 -7.68 -13.72
C CYS A 120 15.21 -8.82 -14.70
N GLY A 121 14.62 -9.92 -14.24
CA GLY A 121 14.14 -10.99 -15.12
C GLY A 121 14.23 -12.39 -14.50
N LYS A 122 13.81 -13.40 -15.27
CA LYS A 122 13.76 -14.80 -14.83
C LYS A 122 15.12 -15.40 -14.49
N LYS A 123 16.16 -15.00 -15.23
CA LYS A 123 17.55 -15.49 -15.07
C LYS A 123 18.43 -14.57 -14.21
N ALA A 124 17.83 -13.60 -13.51
CA ALA A 124 18.58 -12.73 -12.63
C ALA A 124 19.08 -13.50 -11.39
N ASN A 125 20.19 -13.06 -10.80
CA ASN A 125 20.71 -13.64 -9.57
C ASN A 125 19.88 -13.18 -8.36
N LEU A 126 19.84 -14.01 -7.32
CA LEU A 126 19.14 -13.69 -6.08
C LEU A 126 19.99 -12.75 -5.21
N MET A 127 19.92 -11.45 -5.49
CA MET A 127 20.58 -10.41 -4.70
C MET A 127 19.59 -9.30 -4.35
N VAL A 128 19.86 -8.58 -3.26
CA VAL A 128 19.03 -7.46 -2.80
C VAL A 128 18.91 -6.39 -3.88
N GLY A 129 17.68 -5.94 -4.15
CA GLY A 129 17.36 -4.97 -5.20
C GLY A 129 17.08 -5.58 -6.58
N ASN A 130 17.46 -6.84 -6.83
CA ASN A 130 17.10 -7.53 -8.07
C ASN A 130 15.61 -7.87 -8.12
N VAL A 131 15.06 -7.93 -9.34
CA VAL A 131 13.65 -8.23 -9.58
C VAL A 131 13.52 -9.56 -10.30
N LEU A 132 12.90 -10.53 -9.63
CA LEU A 132 12.73 -11.89 -10.12
C LEU A 132 11.25 -12.29 -10.09
N PRO A 133 10.82 -13.25 -10.92
CA PRO A 133 9.52 -13.88 -10.73
C PRO A 133 9.53 -14.70 -9.43
N LEU A 134 8.39 -14.76 -8.75
CA LEU A 134 8.24 -15.46 -7.46
C LEU A 134 8.69 -16.92 -7.54
N ARG A 135 8.45 -17.60 -8.66
CA ARG A 135 8.90 -19.00 -8.89
C ARG A 135 10.40 -19.21 -8.71
N SER A 136 11.23 -18.19 -8.91
CA SER A 136 12.69 -18.28 -8.84
C SER A 136 13.23 -17.92 -7.45
N ILE A 137 12.38 -17.43 -6.56
CA ILE A 137 12.74 -16.99 -5.22
C ILE A 137 12.52 -18.19 -4.30
N PRO A 138 13.46 -18.55 -3.41
CA PRO A 138 13.26 -19.65 -2.48
C PRO A 138 12.21 -19.29 -1.43
N GLU A 139 11.62 -20.34 -0.86
CA GLU A 139 10.74 -20.24 0.29
C GLU A 139 11.49 -19.60 1.48
N GLY A 140 10.77 -18.81 2.27
CA GLY A 140 11.35 -17.94 3.30
C GLY A 140 11.97 -16.66 2.76
N GLY A 141 12.06 -16.48 1.44
CA GLY A 141 12.60 -15.27 0.81
C GLY A 141 11.83 -14.00 1.21
N VAL A 142 12.57 -12.97 1.63
CA VAL A 142 12.02 -11.65 1.93
C VAL A 142 11.97 -10.82 0.66
N VAL A 143 10.77 -10.34 0.33
CA VAL A 143 10.51 -9.61 -0.91
C VAL A 143 9.72 -8.34 -0.66
N CYS A 144 9.90 -7.35 -1.53
CA CYS A 144 9.16 -6.10 -1.54
C CYS A 144 8.65 -5.77 -2.94
N LYS A 145 7.72 -4.81 -3.01
CA LYS A 145 7.12 -4.28 -4.24
C LYS A 145 6.67 -5.38 -5.21
N PHE A 146 5.95 -6.39 -4.76
CA PHE A 146 5.57 -7.51 -5.63
C PHE A 146 4.22 -7.28 -6.34
N GLU A 147 4.00 -8.02 -7.42
CA GLU A 147 2.82 -7.94 -8.26
C GLU A 147 1.62 -8.74 -7.70
N HIS A 148 0.39 -8.28 -7.97
CA HIS A 148 -0.81 -9.05 -7.64
C HIS A 148 -1.23 -9.97 -8.79
N HIS A 149 -1.21 -9.44 -10.01
CA HIS A 149 -1.28 -10.15 -11.26
C HIS A 149 -0.02 -9.90 -12.08
N VAL A 150 0.31 -10.83 -12.96
CA VAL A 150 1.53 -10.78 -13.76
C VAL A 150 1.51 -9.52 -14.63
N GLY A 151 2.51 -8.64 -14.46
CA GLY A 151 2.62 -7.41 -15.24
C GLY A 151 1.99 -6.16 -14.62
N ASP A 152 1.43 -6.24 -13.40
CA ASP A 152 0.87 -5.08 -12.67
C ASP A 152 1.92 -4.04 -12.24
N ARG A 153 3.21 -4.30 -12.47
CA ARG A 153 4.35 -3.42 -12.19
C ARG A 153 4.55 -3.07 -10.71
N GLY A 154 4.12 -3.95 -9.81
CA GLY A 154 4.37 -3.91 -8.36
C GLY A 154 3.33 -3.09 -7.62
N VAL A 155 2.43 -3.77 -6.90
CA VAL A 155 1.26 -3.17 -6.22
C VAL A 155 1.34 -3.34 -4.70
N LEU A 156 1.92 -4.45 -4.24
CA LEU A 156 1.91 -4.88 -2.84
C LEU A 156 3.28 -4.64 -2.17
N ALA A 157 3.29 -4.47 -0.85
CA ALA A 157 4.48 -4.23 -0.01
C ALA A 157 5.37 -3.08 -0.52
N ARG A 158 4.81 -1.85 -0.55
CA ARG A 158 5.47 -0.64 -1.08
C ARG A 158 5.78 0.41 -0.03
N ALA A 159 5.22 0.29 1.17
CA ALA A 159 5.41 1.30 2.21
C ALA A 159 6.80 1.20 2.82
N SER A 160 7.26 2.28 3.45
CA SER A 160 8.57 2.30 4.13
C SER A 160 8.67 1.21 5.19
N GLY A 161 9.66 0.31 5.09
CA GLY A 161 9.84 -0.82 6.00
C GLY A 161 8.90 -2.01 5.78
N ASP A 162 8.00 -1.96 4.79
CA ASP A 162 7.19 -3.11 4.44
C ASP A 162 8.02 -4.20 3.77
N TYR A 163 7.63 -5.44 4.03
CA TYR A 163 8.14 -6.63 3.36
C TYR A 163 7.04 -7.68 3.28
N ALA A 164 7.26 -8.66 2.44
CA ALA A 164 6.47 -9.86 2.35
C ALA A 164 7.40 -11.07 2.38
N ILE A 165 6.89 -12.20 2.87
CA ILE A 165 7.64 -13.45 2.94
C ILE A 165 7.00 -14.44 1.98
N VAL A 166 7.81 -15.05 1.13
CA VAL A 166 7.39 -16.17 0.31
C VAL A 166 7.26 -17.40 1.22
N ILE A 167 6.05 -17.94 1.37
CA ILE A 167 5.81 -19.09 2.25
C ILE A 167 6.09 -20.38 1.51
N SER A 168 5.40 -20.59 0.40
CA SER A 168 5.48 -21.85 -0.34
C SER A 168 5.17 -21.66 -1.81
N HIS A 169 5.74 -22.53 -2.64
CA HIS A 169 5.41 -22.63 -4.05
C HIS A 169 4.60 -23.89 -4.31
N ASN A 170 3.54 -23.74 -5.11
CA ASN A 170 2.76 -24.87 -5.60
C ASN A 170 3.01 -25.02 -7.11
N PRO A 171 3.85 -25.99 -7.54
CA PRO A 171 4.22 -26.15 -8.94
C PRO A 171 3.04 -26.60 -9.81
N ASP A 172 2.11 -27.38 -9.25
CA ASP A 172 1.00 -27.96 -10.02
C ASP A 172 0.00 -26.90 -10.51
N ASN A 173 -0.23 -25.88 -9.68
CA ASN A 173 -1.17 -24.80 -9.95
C ASN A 173 -0.50 -23.50 -10.40
N ASP A 174 0.83 -23.48 -10.58
CA ASP A 174 1.60 -22.27 -10.90
C ASP A 174 1.29 -21.09 -9.95
N THR A 175 1.08 -21.39 -8.67
CA THR A 175 0.76 -20.38 -7.65
C THR A 175 1.76 -20.38 -6.50
N SER A 176 1.97 -19.20 -5.93
CA SER A 176 2.85 -18.98 -4.79
C SER A 176 2.03 -18.38 -3.64
N ARG A 177 2.28 -18.88 -2.43
CA ARG A 177 1.66 -18.35 -1.22
C ARG A 177 2.60 -17.36 -0.57
N ILE A 178 2.10 -16.16 -0.30
CA ILE A 178 2.88 -15.05 0.23
C ILE A 178 2.24 -14.56 1.52
N LYS A 179 3.06 -14.23 2.50
CA LYS A 179 2.66 -13.51 3.71
C LYS A 179 2.85 -12.02 3.51
N LEU A 180 1.78 -11.23 3.63
CA LEU A 180 1.83 -9.77 3.59
C LEU A 180 2.36 -9.19 4.91
N SER A 181 2.81 -7.94 4.87
CA SER A 181 3.14 -7.16 6.09
C SER A 181 1.96 -7.02 7.05
N SER A 182 0.72 -7.13 6.56
CA SER A 182 -0.50 -7.18 7.38
C SER A 182 -0.70 -8.50 8.13
N GLY A 183 0.19 -9.48 7.95
CA GLY A 183 0.07 -10.82 8.50
C GLY A 183 -0.81 -11.77 7.67
N ALA A 184 -1.61 -11.24 6.74
CA ALA A 184 -2.51 -12.03 5.91
C ALA A 184 -1.74 -12.88 4.87
N LYS A 185 -2.17 -14.13 4.70
CA LYS A 185 -1.65 -15.02 3.67
C LYS A 185 -2.46 -14.82 2.38
N LYS A 186 -1.78 -14.63 1.25
CA LYS A 186 -2.38 -14.42 -0.06
C LYS A 186 -1.78 -15.38 -1.08
N ILE A 187 -2.61 -15.86 -2.00
CA ILE A 187 -2.19 -16.71 -3.11
C ILE A 187 -2.08 -15.81 -4.35
N VAL A 188 -0.96 -15.92 -5.05
CA VAL A 188 -0.60 -15.09 -6.20
C VAL A 188 0.00 -16.00 -7.29
N PRO A 189 -0.17 -15.71 -8.59
CA PRO A 189 0.51 -16.47 -9.64
C PRO A 189 2.03 -16.46 -9.48
N SER A 190 2.69 -17.60 -9.66
CA SER A 190 4.15 -17.76 -9.53
C SER A 190 4.94 -17.00 -10.62
N GLY A 191 4.26 -16.52 -11.66
CA GLY A 191 4.82 -15.62 -12.68
C GLY A 191 4.93 -14.16 -12.26
N CYS A 192 4.31 -13.75 -11.14
CA CYS A 192 4.39 -12.37 -10.65
C CYS A 192 5.82 -12.00 -10.26
N ARG A 193 6.22 -10.76 -10.56
CA ARG A 193 7.56 -10.25 -10.21
C ARG A 193 7.58 -9.69 -8.78
N ALA A 194 8.72 -9.83 -8.12
CA ALA A 194 9.01 -9.27 -6.81
C ALA A 194 10.46 -8.79 -6.75
N MET A 195 10.71 -7.74 -5.96
CA MET A 195 12.06 -7.28 -5.65
C MET A 195 12.55 -8.00 -4.40
N ILE A 196 13.81 -8.44 -4.38
CA ILE A 196 14.41 -9.06 -3.19
C ILE A 196 14.76 -8.00 -2.16
N GLY A 197 14.36 -8.23 -0.90
CA GLY A 197 14.65 -7.38 0.25
C GLY A 197 13.43 -6.72 0.88
N GLN A 198 13.68 -5.84 1.85
CA GLN A 198 12.68 -4.99 2.51
C GLN A 198 12.71 -3.59 1.88
N VAL A 199 11.58 -2.87 1.91
CA VAL A 199 11.54 -1.47 1.47
C VAL A 199 12.36 -0.58 2.42
N ALA A 200 13.22 0.27 1.85
CA ALA A 200 14.05 1.20 2.62
C ALA A 200 13.22 2.25 3.39
N GLY A 201 13.84 2.85 4.41
CA GLY A 201 13.21 3.87 5.26
C GLY A 201 12.32 3.28 6.37
N GLY A 202 12.57 2.02 6.77
CA GLY A 202 11.97 1.41 7.94
C GLY A 202 12.24 2.17 9.24
N GLY A 203 11.49 1.85 10.30
CA GLY A 203 11.68 2.46 11.64
C GLY A 203 11.20 3.91 11.79
N ARG A 204 10.75 4.58 10.71
CA ARG A 204 10.24 5.96 10.74
C ARG A 204 9.07 6.15 11.72
N THR A 205 8.23 5.13 11.88
CA THR A 205 7.01 5.19 12.70
C THR A 205 7.29 5.05 14.19
N GLU A 206 8.44 4.48 14.58
CA GLU A 206 8.80 4.29 15.98
C GLU A 206 9.04 5.61 16.71
N LYS A 207 9.45 6.65 15.98
CA LYS A 207 9.62 7.99 16.53
C LYS A 207 8.28 8.69 16.73
N PRO A 208 7.90 9.06 17.97
CA PRO A 208 6.64 9.75 18.23
C PRO A 208 6.64 11.17 17.65
N LEU A 209 5.48 11.60 17.14
CA LEU A 209 5.25 12.98 16.70
C LEU A 209 4.95 13.87 17.91
N LEU A 210 5.96 14.58 18.41
CA LEU A 210 5.84 15.41 19.63
C LEU A 210 5.05 16.71 19.40
N LYS A 211 5.19 17.34 18.22
CA LYS A 211 4.61 18.66 17.93
C LYS A 211 3.54 18.60 16.85
N ALA A 212 2.47 19.37 17.01
CA ALA A 212 1.41 19.51 16.01
C ALA A 212 1.92 20.10 14.68
N GLY A 213 2.90 21.01 14.72
CA GLY A 213 3.53 21.56 13.52
C GLY A 213 4.19 20.49 12.64
N ASN A 214 4.84 19.49 13.26
CA ASN A 214 5.42 18.37 12.51
C ASN A 214 4.35 17.52 11.84
N ALA A 215 3.21 17.30 12.52
CA ALA A 215 2.07 16.61 11.93
C ALA A 215 1.49 17.42 10.75
N TYR A 216 1.35 18.74 10.90
CA TYR A 216 0.90 19.62 9.82
C TYR A 216 1.79 19.50 8.57
N HIS A 217 3.11 19.63 8.71
CA HIS A 217 4.04 19.50 7.58
C HIS A 217 4.03 18.11 6.92
N ASN A 218 3.88 17.04 7.71
CA ASN A 218 3.77 15.68 7.21
C ASN A 218 2.50 15.45 6.37
N TYR A 219 1.35 16.00 6.80
CA TYR A 219 0.10 15.88 6.05
C TYR A 219 -0.04 16.90 4.92
N ARG A 220 0.66 18.05 4.98
CA ARG A 220 0.65 19.10 3.95
C ARG A 220 1.04 18.58 2.58
N VAL A 221 2.04 17.70 2.52
CA VAL A 221 2.53 17.10 1.26
C VAL A 221 1.65 15.96 0.74
N LYS A 222 0.64 15.54 1.50
CA LYS A 222 -0.27 14.43 1.14
C LYS A 222 -1.62 14.98 0.70
N ARG A 223 -2.68 14.59 1.40
CA ARG A 223 -4.04 15.09 1.22
C ARG A 223 -4.44 15.92 2.42
N ASN A 224 -5.33 16.89 2.21
CA ASN A 224 -5.86 17.71 3.30
C ASN A 224 -6.75 16.87 4.22
N CYS A 225 -6.14 16.27 5.26
CA CYS A 225 -6.80 15.39 6.21
C CYS A 225 -6.40 15.66 7.67
N CYS A 226 -5.59 16.70 7.91
CA CYS A 226 -5.16 17.15 9.22
C CYS A 226 -5.28 18.68 9.24
N PRO A 227 -5.92 19.28 10.25
CA PRO A 227 -6.48 18.70 11.48
C PRO A 227 -7.78 17.90 11.28
N LYS A 228 -8.09 16.96 12.19
CA LYS A 228 -9.35 16.20 12.20
C LYS A 228 -10.26 16.70 13.33
N VAL A 229 -11.41 17.27 12.98
CA VAL A 229 -12.45 17.65 13.95
C VAL A 229 -13.25 16.41 14.34
N ARG A 230 -13.46 16.19 15.63
CA ARG A 230 -14.29 15.08 16.14
C ARG A 230 -15.76 15.32 15.80
N GLY A 231 -16.49 14.29 15.38
CA GLY A 231 -17.90 14.41 14.99
C GLY A 231 -18.84 14.94 16.09
N VAL A 232 -18.55 14.65 17.35
CA VAL A 232 -19.32 15.13 18.52
C VAL A 232 -19.12 16.64 18.78
N ALA A 233 -18.09 17.26 18.19
CA ALA A 233 -17.90 18.72 18.26
C ALA A 233 -18.64 19.47 17.15
N MET A 234 -19.27 18.76 16.21
CA MET A 234 -19.99 19.35 15.09
C MET A 234 -21.47 19.49 15.42
N ASN A 235 -22.18 20.29 14.62
CA ASN A 235 -23.63 20.41 14.70
C ASN A 235 -24.31 19.17 14.08
N GLN A 236 -25.55 18.89 14.49
CA GLN A 236 -26.34 17.75 14.00
C GLN A 236 -26.52 17.74 12.47
N VAL A 237 -26.54 18.93 11.86
CA VAL A 237 -26.63 19.11 10.40
C VAL A 237 -25.39 18.59 9.67
N GLU A 238 -24.22 18.64 10.30
CA GLU A 238 -22.96 18.31 9.64
C GLU A 238 -22.58 16.84 9.82
N HIS A 239 -22.90 16.27 10.98
CA HIS A 239 -22.43 14.95 11.38
C HIS A 239 -23.47 14.21 12.23
N PRO A 240 -23.70 12.89 12.00
CA PRO A 240 -24.69 12.12 12.76
C PRO A 240 -24.49 12.10 14.28
N HIS A 241 -23.23 12.18 14.73
CA HIS A 241 -22.88 12.25 16.17
C HIS A 241 -22.90 13.68 16.75
N GLY A 242 -23.25 14.69 15.94
CA GLY A 242 -23.21 16.10 16.33
C GLY A 242 -24.50 16.57 17.01
N GLY A 243 -24.42 17.72 17.69
CA GLY A 243 -25.55 18.34 18.39
C GLY A 243 -25.68 17.95 19.87
N GLY A 244 -26.82 18.36 20.45
CA GLY A 244 -27.14 18.16 21.87
C GLY A 244 -26.46 19.17 22.82
N ASN A 245 -27.00 19.28 24.03
CA ASN A 245 -26.43 20.14 25.09
C ASN A 245 -25.14 19.54 25.67
N HIS A 246 -25.06 18.21 25.73
CA HIS A 246 -23.89 17.46 26.19
C HIS A 246 -23.20 16.78 25.01
N ARG A 247 -21.87 16.74 25.02
CA ARG A 247 -21.05 16.10 23.99
C ARG A 247 -21.06 14.58 24.14
N HIS A 248 -22.01 13.90 23.50
CA HIS A 248 -22.14 12.45 23.46
C HIS A 248 -22.66 12.00 22.09
N ILE A 249 -22.56 10.70 21.76
CA ILE A 249 -22.99 10.17 20.44
C ILE A 249 -24.53 10.03 20.36
N GLY A 250 -25.20 9.81 21.48
CA GLY A 250 -26.67 9.63 21.56
C GLY A 250 -27.15 8.24 21.12
N HIS A 251 -26.54 7.65 20.09
CA HIS A 251 -26.85 6.30 19.59
C HIS A 251 -25.64 5.36 19.66
N ALA A 252 -25.85 4.07 19.33
CA ALA A 252 -24.75 3.10 19.26
C ALA A 252 -23.70 3.53 18.23
N GLY A 253 -22.42 3.51 18.61
CA GLY A 253 -21.31 3.91 17.73
C GLY A 253 -20.95 2.88 16.66
N THR A 254 -21.61 1.71 16.64
CA THR A 254 -21.42 0.65 15.65
C THR A 254 -22.46 0.75 14.55
N VAL A 255 -22.01 0.74 13.29
CA VAL A 255 -22.91 0.89 12.13
C VAL A 255 -22.78 -0.28 11.16
N ARG A 256 -23.92 -0.71 10.58
CA ARG A 256 -23.99 -1.79 9.60
C ARG A 256 -23.24 -1.46 8.30
N ARG A 257 -22.76 -2.49 7.58
CA ARG A 257 -21.93 -2.34 6.38
C ARG A 257 -22.67 -1.68 5.22
N ASP A 258 -23.96 -1.94 5.13
CA ASP A 258 -24.94 -1.53 4.12
C ASP A 258 -25.58 -0.16 4.42
N ALA A 259 -25.19 0.52 5.51
CA ALA A 259 -25.67 1.87 5.78
C ALA A 259 -25.40 2.82 4.60
N PRO A 260 -26.29 3.77 4.30
CA PRO A 260 -26.09 4.72 3.22
C PRO A 260 -24.89 5.65 3.51
N PRO A 261 -24.23 6.20 2.46
CA PRO A 261 -23.30 7.30 2.62
C PRO A 261 -24.00 8.47 3.33
N GLY A 262 -23.39 9.09 4.34
CA GLY A 262 -24.13 9.97 5.26
C GLY A 262 -24.27 9.38 6.64
N GLN A 263 -24.88 8.20 6.71
CA GLN A 263 -25.16 7.50 7.96
C GLN A 263 -24.02 6.57 8.40
N LYS A 264 -23.18 6.12 7.45
CA LYS A 264 -22.06 5.19 7.70
C LYS A 264 -20.88 5.88 8.39
N VAL A 265 -21.01 6.11 9.69
CA VAL A 265 -20.06 6.85 10.53
C VAL A 265 -19.80 6.09 11.84
N GLY A 266 -18.60 6.19 12.40
CA GLY A 266 -18.21 5.46 13.62
C GLY A 266 -17.51 4.13 13.33
N LEU A 267 -17.81 3.10 14.13
CA LEU A 267 -17.23 1.76 14.01
C LEU A 267 -17.99 0.95 12.95
N ILE A 268 -17.49 0.98 11.71
CA ILE A 268 -18.16 0.36 10.56
C ILE A 268 -18.00 -1.16 10.59
N ALA A 269 -19.12 -1.87 10.69
CA ALA A 269 -19.22 -3.33 10.69
C ALA A 269 -18.23 -4.00 11.67
N ALA A 270 -18.05 -3.38 12.84
CA ALA A 270 -17.16 -3.88 13.86
C ALA A 270 -17.66 -5.22 14.39
N ARG A 271 -16.85 -6.27 14.23
CA ARG A 271 -17.13 -7.61 14.80
C ARG A 271 -16.90 -7.65 16.31
N ARG A 272 -16.04 -6.77 16.80
CA ARG A 272 -15.69 -6.61 18.22
C ARG A 272 -15.40 -5.14 18.49
N THR A 273 -15.82 -4.68 19.66
CA THR A 273 -15.54 -3.34 20.19
C THR A 273 -14.70 -3.43 21.46
N GLY A 274 -14.17 -2.28 21.90
CA GLY A 274 -13.30 -2.19 23.08
C GLY A 274 -11.84 -2.59 22.82
N CYS A 275 -11.00 -2.38 23.84
CA CYS A 275 -9.59 -2.75 23.79
C CYS A 275 -9.43 -4.27 23.79
N LEU A 276 -8.56 -4.80 22.92
CA LEU A 276 -8.21 -6.21 22.95
C LEU A 276 -7.41 -6.49 24.23
N ARG A 277 -7.91 -7.40 25.07
CA ARG A 277 -7.25 -7.87 26.30
C ARG A 277 -7.17 -9.39 26.33
N GLY A 278 -6.23 -9.92 27.11
CA GLY A 278 -6.06 -11.36 27.35
C GLY A 278 -5.69 -12.14 26.10
N GLN A 279 -6.21 -13.37 25.98
CA GLN A 279 -5.87 -14.28 24.89
C GLN A 279 -6.18 -13.70 23.51
N ALA A 280 -7.19 -12.85 23.35
CA ALA A 280 -7.48 -12.25 22.06
C ALA A 280 -6.47 -11.16 21.64
N ALA A 281 -5.89 -10.44 22.60
CA ALA A 281 -4.74 -9.58 22.33
C ALA A 281 -3.50 -10.43 22.00
N ALA A 282 -3.32 -11.54 22.73
CA ALA A 282 -2.24 -12.49 22.48
C ALA A 282 -2.36 -13.16 21.11
N THR A 283 -3.56 -13.50 20.63
CA THR A 283 -3.82 -14.10 19.30
C THR A 283 -3.69 -13.07 18.18
N ALA A 284 -4.06 -11.81 18.41
CA ALA A 284 -3.79 -10.73 17.46
C ALA A 284 -2.27 -10.47 17.35
N ALA A 285 -1.58 -10.38 18.49
CA ALA A 285 -0.12 -10.27 18.53
C ALA A 285 0.60 -11.54 18.02
N LYS A 286 0.04 -12.74 18.20
CA LYS A 286 0.51 -14.00 17.61
C LYS A 286 0.20 -14.08 16.11
N ALA A 287 -0.87 -13.48 15.59
CA ALA A 287 -1.07 -13.39 14.14
C ALA A 287 0.05 -12.54 13.48
N ASP A 288 0.52 -11.53 14.22
CA ASP A 288 1.68 -10.71 13.85
C ASP A 288 3.04 -11.41 14.11
N LYS A 289 3.15 -12.30 15.13
CA LYS A 289 4.41 -12.99 15.53
C LYS A 289 4.59 -14.45 15.07
N MET A 290 3.55 -15.26 14.90
CA MET A 290 3.60 -16.62 14.29
C MET A 290 3.86 -16.58 12.77
N SER A 291 4.18 -15.41 12.22
CA SER A 291 4.96 -15.22 10.99
C SER A 291 6.35 -15.80 11.04
N LEU A 292 6.93 -15.88 12.25
CA LEU A 292 8.38 -15.94 12.41
C LEU A 292 8.89 -17.32 12.84
N PHE A 293 8.06 -18.20 13.38
CA PHE A 293 8.51 -19.53 13.80
C PHE A 293 7.35 -20.53 13.75
N ILE A 294 7.63 -21.68 13.13
CA ILE A 294 6.93 -22.98 13.15
C ILE A 294 6.23 -23.36 11.82
N LEU A 295 6.99 -24.22 11.10
CA LEU A 295 6.69 -25.22 10.07
C LEU A 295 5.99 -24.76 8.78
#